data_AF-A0A956DLA5-F1
#
_entry.id   AF-A0A956DLA5-F1
#
_cell.length_a   1.000
_cell.length_b   1.000
_cell.length_c   1.000
_cell.angle_alpha   90.00
_cell.angle_beta   90.00
_cell.angle_gamma   90.00
#
_symmetry.space_group_name_H-M   'P 1'
#
loop_
_entity.id
_entity.type
_entity.pdbx_description
1 polymer ?
#
loop_
_entity_poly.entity_id
_entity_poly.type
_entity_poly.pdbx_seq_one_letter_code
_entity_poly.pdbx_strand_id
1 'polypeptide(L)'
;MRWFLALLLLSSCQPKEPGQDPPSPEPSSASPRAPSPPASPLDPAEVAALGLSPDGAKALQNLASARHFGGWAVGAAGSPTPPVIALRQLWKEPKAKEALAMVFTHGTPEGRLMALAGLFDADPPSFAAALAEARKMKGEVALMTSGCAPGGDMTPIAAIVDDPQAARLTGPDDDLAKWAARNPSASLAFDIAGGGYTAVMRPR
;
A
#
# COMPACT_ATOMS: atom_id res chain seq x y z
N MET A 1 14.09 -14.12 56.40
CA MET A 1 15.34 -14.71 55.89
C MET A 1 15.02 -16.01 55.16
N ARG A 2 15.05 -15.98 53.82
CA ARG A 2 15.35 -17.13 52.95
C ARG A 2 15.49 -16.60 51.53
N TRP A 3 16.71 -16.74 51.02
CA TRP A 3 17.18 -16.28 49.73
C TRP A 3 16.63 -17.19 48.64
N PHE A 4 16.11 -16.62 47.54
CA PHE A 4 15.88 -17.36 46.30
C PHE A 4 16.94 -16.93 45.29
N LEU A 5 17.77 -17.91 44.92
CA LEU A 5 18.80 -17.84 43.90
C LEU A 5 18.14 -17.59 42.53
N ALA A 6 18.55 -16.52 41.85
CA ALA A 6 18.26 -16.29 40.45
C ALA A 6 19.21 -17.16 39.60
N LEU A 7 18.68 -18.15 38.89
CA LEU A 7 19.42 -18.92 37.89
C LEU A 7 19.25 -18.24 36.53
N LEU A 8 20.33 -17.62 36.06
CA LEU A 8 20.49 -17.10 34.71
C LEU A 8 20.48 -18.26 33.71
N LEU A 9 19.42 -18.37 32.90
CA LEU A 9 19.41 -19.19 31.69
C LEU A 9 20.12 -18.41 30.57
N LEU A 10 21.45 -18.58 30.51
CA LEU A 10 22.24 -18.27 29.32
C LEU A 10 21.84 -19.27 28.22
N SER A 11 21.00 -18.83 27.29
CA SER A 11 20.69 -19.58 26.07
C SER A 11 21.96 -19.65 25.23
N SER A 12 22.60 -20.81 25.23
CA SER A 12 23.81 -21.09 24.47
C SER A 12 23.56 -20.97 22.97
N CYS A 13 24.29 -20.10 22.27
CA CYS A 13 24.48 -20.20 20.83
C CYS A 13 25.27 -21.48 20.56
N GLN A 14 24.61 -22.49 19.98
CA GLN A 14 25.30 -23.66 19.43
C GLN A 14 25.99 -23.26 18.12
N PRO A 15 27.27 -23.63 17.90
CA PRO A 15 27.92 -23.46 16.61
C PRO A 15 27.28 -24.39 15.56
N LYS A 16 26.93 -23.82 14.40
CA LYS A 16 26.34 -24.50 13.25
C LYS A 16 27.37 -25.44 12.60
N GLU A 17 27.03 -26.72 12.42
CA GLU A 17 27.87 -27.69 11.72
C GLU A 17 28.14 -27.27 10.26
N PRO A 18 29.39 -27.36 9.77
CA PRO A 18 29.73 -27.14 8.37
C PRO A 18 29.52 -28.44 7.61
N GLY A 19 28.56 -28.50 6.67
CA GLY A 19 28.46 -29.69 5.82
C GLY A 19 27.20 -29.93 5.00
N GLN A 20 26.19 -29.07 5.06
CA GLN A 20 25.02 -29.17 4.17
C GLN A 20 24.60 -27.77 3.73
N ASP A 21 25.27 -27.25 2.72
CA ASP A 21 24.72 -26.14 1.96
C ASP A 21 23.53 -26.68 1.16
N PRO A 22 22.30 -26.20 1.40
CA PRO A 22 21.22 -26.46 0.47
C PRO A 22 21.62 -25.89 -0.91
N PRO A 23 21.17 -26.50 -2.03
CA PRO A 23 21.46 -25.94 -3.34
C PRO A 23 21.06 -24.46 -3.32
N SER A 24 22.03 -23.58 -3.60
CA SER A 24 21.77 -22.15 -3.78
C SER A 24 20.54 -22.02 -4.68
N PRO A 25 19.49 -21.30 -4.26
CA PRO A 25 18.41 -21.00 -5.18
C PRO A 25 19.05 -20.29 -6.36
N GLU A 26 18.93 -20.89 -7.55
CA GLU A 26 19.36 -20.24 -8.78
C GLU A 26 18.78 -18.82 -8.78
N PRO A 27 19.56 -17.79 -9.11
CA PRO A 27 19.04 -16.45 -9.25
C PRO A 27 17.92 -16.53 -10.29
N SER A 28 16.68 -16.47 -9.80
CA SER A 28 15.49 -16.42 -10.64
C SER A 28 15.73 -15.30 -11.63
N SER A 29 15.98 -15.68 -12.88
CA SER A 29 16.11 -14.75 -13.98
C SER A 29 14.76 -14.09 -14.14
N ALA A 30 14.56 -13.01 -13.38
CA ALA A 30 13.45 -12.10 -13.57
C ALA A 30 13.61 -11.55 -14.98
N SER A 31 12.95 -12.19 -15.95
CA SER A 31 12.76 -11.62 -17.27
C SER A 31 12.25 -10.19 -17.09
N PRO A 32 12.87 -9.18 -17.73
CA PRO A 32 12.37 -7.82 -17.69
C PRO A 32 10.97 -7.83 -18.31
N ARG A 33 9.92 -7.92 -17.49
CA ARG A 33 8.55 -7.88 -17.99
C ARG A 33 8.26 -6.44 -18.39
N ALA A 34 7.53 -6.30 -19.50
CA ALA A 34 7.21 -5.01 -20.10
C ALA A 34 6.63 -4.04 -19.05
N PRO A 35 7.01 -2.75 -19.09
CA PRO A 35 6.51 -1.75 -18.16
C PRO A 35 4.98 -1.70 -18.19
N SER A 36 4.36 -1.48 -17.03
CA SER A 36 2.91 -1.22 -16.92
C SER A 36 2.50 -0.20 -17.99
N PRO A 37 1.37 -0.40 -18.69
CA PRO A 37 0.93 0.52 -19.72
C PRO A 37 0.91 1.95 -19.17
N PRO A 38 1.37 2.93 -19.96
CA PRO A 38 1.39 4.31 -19.51
C PRO A 38 -0.01 4.76 -19.11
N ALA A 39 -0.09 5.59 -18.06
CA ALA A 39 -1.34 6.27 -17.73
C ALA A 39 -1.84 7.03 -18.97
N SER A 40 -3.15 7.16 -19.09
CA SER A 40 -3.69 8.15 -20.01
C SER A 40 -3.25 9.53 -19.50
N PRO A 41 -2.72 10.42 -20.36
CA PRO A 41 -2.44 11.79 -19.96
C PRO A 41 -3.72 12.40 -19.38
N LEU A 42 -3.58 13.03 -18.22
CA LEU A 42 -4.67 13.78 -17.60
C LEU A 42 -4.95 15.03 -18.43
N ASP A 43 -6.22 15.35 -18.68
CA ASP A 43 -6.58 16.55 -19.42
C ASP A 43 -6.23 17.80 -18.58
N PRO A 44 -5.35 18.70 -19.08
CA PRO A 44 -4.98 19.91 -18.36
C PRO A 44 -6.18 20.80 -17.99
N ALA A 45 -7.23 20.82 -18.80
CA ALA A 45 -8.43 21.61 -18.53
C ALA A 45 -9.24 21.03 -17.36
N GLU A 46 -9.36 19.70 -17.29
CA GLU A 46 -10.02 19.03 -16.17
C GLU A 46 -9.22 19.22 -14.87
N VAL A 47 -7.88 19.09 -14.95
CA VAL A 47 -6.99 19.34 -13.80
C VAL A 47 -7.11 20.80 -13.32
N ALA A 48 -7.15 21.77 -14.23
CA ALA A 48 -7.34 23.18 -13.88
C ALA A 48 -8.71 23.44 -13.24
N ALA A 49 -9.78 22.78 -13.71
CA ALA A 49 -11.12 22.91 -13.16
C ALA A 49 -11.24 22.39 -11.71
N LEU A 50 -10.35 21.51 -11.27
CA LEU A 50 -10.27 21.09 -9.87
C LEU A 50 -9.84 22.25 -8.95
N GLY A 51 -9.13 23.25 -9.45
CA GLY A 51 -8.67 24.38 -8.63
C GLY A 51 -7.74 23.95 -7.49
N LEU A 52 -6.93 22.91 -7.73
CA LEU A 52 -5.92 22.43 -6.79
C LEU A 52 -4.81 23.47 -6.59
N SER A 53 -4.14 23.42 -5.44
CA SER A 53 -2.87 24.14 -5.27
C SER A 53 -1.82 23.61 -6.28
N PRO A 54 -0.72 24.36 -6.55
CA PRO A 54 0.38 23.86 -7.38
C PRO A 54 0.94 22.52 -6.88
N ASP A 55 1.02 22.33 -5.57
CA ASP A 55 1.46 21.07 -4.95
C ASP A 55 0.42 19.96 -5.12
N GLY A 56 -0.87 20.30 -5.04
CA GLY A 56 -1.98 19.39 -5.32
C GLY A 56 -2.00 18.91 -6.77
N ALA A 57 -1.80 19.80 -7.74
CA ALA A 57 -1.71 19.45 -9.15
C ALA A 57 -0.50 18.53 -9.43
N LYS A 58 0.66 18.83 -8.83
CA LYS A 58 1.85 17.97 -8.90
C LYS A 58 1.60 16.61 -8.27
N ALA A 59 0.94 16.57 -7.12
CA ALA A 59 0.58 15.33 -6.44
C ALA A 59 -0.39 14.48 -7.28
N LEU A 60 -1.39 15.09 -7.91
CA LEU A 60 -2.31 14.43 -8.83
C LEU A 60 -1.56 13.75 -9.98
N GLN A 61 -0.64 14.48 -10.63
CA GLN A 61 0.17 13.93 -11.71
C GLN A 61 1.10 12.79 -11.25
N ASN A 62 1.72 12.93 -10.08
CA ASN A 62 2.60 11.91 -9.51
C ASN A 62 1.84 10.64 -9.14
N LEU A 63 0.63 10.78 -8.59
CA LEU A 63 -0.20 9.65 -8.22
C LEU A 63 -0.74 8.93 -9.46
N ALA A 64 -1.24 9.68 -10.45
CA ALA A 64 -1.73 9.13 -11.72
C ALA A 64 -0.66 8.37 -12.51
N SER A 65 0.61 8.76 -12.38
CA SER A 65 1.74 8.12 -13.07
C SER A 65 2.51 7.10 -12.21
N ALA A 66 1.98 6.72 -11.03
CA ALA A 66 2.65 5.82 -10.11
C ALA A 66 3.06 4.50 -10.80
N ARG A 67 4.28 4.04 -10.53
CA ARG A 67 4.82 2.76 -11.05
C ARG A 67 4.89 1.66 -10.00
N HIS A 68 4.63 2.03 -8.74
CA HIS A 68 4.63 1.11 -7.62
C HIS A 68 3.44 1.46 -6.71
N PHE A 69 2.81 0.44 -6.17
CA PHE A 69 1.84 0.58 -5.10
C PHE A 69 2.58 0.69 -3.75
N GLY A 70 2.16 1.65 -2.92
CA GLY A 70 2.76 1.85 -1.60
C GLY A 70 2.34 0.74 -0.63
N GLY A 71 3.29 -0.06 -0.15
CA GLY A 71 2.99 -1.13 0.81
C GLY A 71 2.81 -0.66 2.26
N TRP A 72 2.70 -1.64 3.15
CA TRP A 72 2.42 -1.51 4.59
C TRP A 72 3.53 -0.82 5.41
N ALA A 73 4.77 -0.86 4.94
CA ALA A 73 5.92 -0.23 5.56
C ALA A 73 6.57 0.67 4.51
N VAL A 74 6.16 1.92 4.56
CA VAL A 74 6.26 2.85 3.43
C VAL A 74 7.73 3.12 3.14
N GLY A 75 8.20 2.70 1.95
CA GLY A 75 9.52 2.97 1.33
C GLY A 75 10.79 2.49 2.04
N ALA A 76 11.95 2.83 1.47
CA ALA A 76 13.25 2.49 2.03
C ALA A 76 13.40 3.14 3.43
N ALA A 77 13.89 2.38 4.40
CA ALA A 77 14.07 2.82 5.79
C ALA A 77 12.80 3.35 6.49
N GLY A 78 11.60 2.94 6.05
CA GLY A 78 10.33 3.36 6.66
C GLY A 78 9.87 4.77 6.27
N SER A 79 10.49 5.37 5.25
CA SER A 79 10.08 6.67 4.70
C SER A 79 9.04 6.55 3.58
N PRO A 80 7.94 7.33 3.59
CA PRO A 80 6.91 7.30 2.57
C PRO A 80 7.42 7.30 1.13
N THR A 81 6.84 6.43 0.30
CA THR A 81 7.13 6.38 -1.13
C THR A 81 6.57 7.64 -1.82
N PRO A 82 7.11 8.07 -2.97
CA PRO A 82 6.59 9.25 -3.67
C PRO A 82 5.07 9.18 -3.97
N PRO A 83 4.48 8.03 -4.38
CA PRO A 83 3.03 7.89 -4.50
C PRO A 83 2.27 8.08 -3.17
N VAL A 84 2.79 7.60 -2.05
CA VAL A 84 2.15 7.82 -0.74
C VAL A 84 2.24 9.29 -0.32
N ILE A 85 3.36 9.96 -0.58
CA ILE A 85 3.49 11.40 -0.35
C ILE A 85 2.47 12.17 -1.20
N ALA A 86 2.34 11.81 -2.47
CA ALA A 86 1.37 12.41 -3.38
C ALA A 86 -0.08 12.19 -2.90
N LEU A 87 -0.44 10.97 -2.51
CA LEU A 87 -1.76 10.67 -1.93
C LEU A 87 -2.03 11.53 -0.68
N ARG A 88 -1.06 11.62 0.24
CA ARG A 88 -1.17 12.45 1.44
C ARG A 88 -1.32 13.94 1.15
N GLN A 89 -0.73 14.42 0.06
CA GLN A 89 -0.91 15.79 -0.38
C GLN A 89 -2.31 16.01 -0.93
N LEU A 90 -2.83 15.09 -1.76
CA LEU A 90 -4.18 15.20 -2.32
C LEU A 90 -5.27 15.20 -1.25
N TRP A 91 -5.13 14.42 -0.18
CA TRP A 91 -6.09 14.44 0.94
C TRP A 91 -6.21 15.79 1.64
N LYS A 92 -5.22 16.68 1.50
CA LYS A 92 -5.27 18.03 2.08
C LYS A 92 -5.95 19.05 1.17
N GLU A 93 -6.20 18.69 -0.09
CA GLU A 93 -6.81 19.60 -1.06
C GLU A 93 -8.34 19.69 -0.87
N PRO A 94 -8.96 20.85 -1.12
CA PRO A 94 -10.40 21.04 -0.93
C PRO A 94 -11.27 20.17 -1.85
N LYS A 95 -10.71 19.66 -2.95
CA LYS A 95 -11.36 18.75 -3.91
C LYS A 95 -10.68 17.38 -3.96
N ALA A 96 -10.27 16.87 -2.81
CA ALA A 96 -9.57 15.59 -2.70
C ALA A 96 -10.33 14.44 -3.36
N LYS A 97 -11.65 14.34 -3.15
CA LYS A 97 -12.48 13.26 -3.72
C LYS A 97 -12.52 13.31 -5.25
N GLU A 98 -12.67 14.50 -5.84
CA GLU A 98 -12.70 14.67 -7.30
C GLU A 98 -11.32 14.38 -7.91
N ALA A 99 -10.25 14.84 -7.25
CA ALA A 99 -8.87 14.54 -7.64
C ALA A 99 -8.58 13.03 -7.62
N LEU A 100 -9.00 12.33 -6.56
CA LEU A 100 -8.82 10.88 -6.42
C LEU A 100 -9.68 10.10 -7.44
N ALA A 101 -10.91 10.52 -7.69
CA ALA A 101 -11.75 9.92 -8.72
C ALA A 101 -11.14 10.06 -10.13
N MET A 102 -10.53 11.21 -10.43
CA MET A 102 -9.79 11.43 -11.66
C MET A 102 -8.59 10.48 -11.79
N VAL A 103 -7.79 10.34 -10.72
CA VAL A 103 -6.66 9.38 -10.70
C VAL A 103 -7.16 7.94 -10.86
N PHE A 104 -8.26 7.57 -10.23
CA PHE A 104 -8.86 6.23 -10.37
C PHE A 104 -9.33 5.93 -11.80
N THR A 105 -9.71 6.96 -12.55
CA THR A 105 -10.21 6.81 -13.92
C THR A 105 -9.08 6.75 -14.94
N HIS A 106 -8.06 7.60 -14.80
CA HIS A 106 -7.05 7.83 -15.84
C HIS A 106 -5.64 7.31 -15.50
N GLY A 107 -5.38 7.01 -14.22
CA GLY A 107 -4.06 6.61 -13.74
C GLY A 107 -3.61 5.23 -14.20
N THR A 108 -2.34 4.93 -13.94
CA THR A 108 -1.79 3.56 -14.02
C THR A 108 -2.53 2.61 -13.08
N PRO A 109 -2.44 1.28 -13.26
CA PRO A 109 -3.01 0.33 -12.30
C PRO A 109 -2.61 0.63 -10.84
N GLU A 110 -1.35 0.97 -10.58
CA GLU A 110 -0.84 1.36 -9.27
C GLU A 110 -1.48 2.65 -8.75
N GLY A 111 -1.54 3.69 -9.60
CA GLY A 111 -2.14 4.98 -9.26
C GLY A 111 -3.63 4.85 -8.96
N ARG A 112 -4.34 4.02 -9.73
CA ARG A 112 -5.76 3.73 -9.52
C ARG A 112 -6.01 3.03 -8.19
N LEU A 113 -5.22 2.02 -7.85
CA LEU A 113 -5.32 1.33 -6.56
C LEU A 113 -5.00 2.26 -5.39
N MET A 114 -3.98 3.11 -5.52
CA MET A 114 -3.66 4.12 -4.49
C MET A 114 -4.80 5.14 -4.33
N ALA A 115 -5.41 5.60 -5.43
CA ALA A 115 -6.54 6.50 -5.39
C ALA A 115 -7.79 5.85 -4.77
N LEU A 116 -8.02 4.56 -5.04
CA LEU A 116 -9.08 3.78 -4.40
C LEU A 116 -8.89 3.71 -2.88
N ALA A 117 -7.67 3.47 -2.41
CA ALA A 117 -7.36 3.54 -0.98
C ALA A 117 -7.63 4.97 -0.42
N GLY A 118 -7.35 6.00 -1.22
CA GLY A 118 -7.69 7.39 -0.92
C GLY A 118 -9.18 7.65 -0.72
N LEU A 119 -10.01 7.09 -1.61
CA LEU A 119 -11.46 7.28 -1.62
C LEU A 119 -12.15 6.65 -0.42
N PHE A 120 -11.58 5.60 0.18
CA PHE A 120 -12.14 4.91 1.36
C PHE A 120 -12.54 5.91 2.46
N ASP A 121 -11.71 6.92 2.72
CA ASP A 121 -12.01 7.98 3.69
C ASP A 121 -12.64 9.22 3.06
N ALA A 122 -12.15 9.62 1.88
CA ALA A 122 -12.52 10.90 1.29
C ALA A 122 -13.97 10.93 0.78
N ASP A 123 -14.50 9.79 0.32
CA ASP A 123 -15.84 9.68 -0.25
C ASP A 123 -16.33 8.21 -0.27
N PRO A 124 -16.87 7.69 0.85
CA PRO A 124 -17.30 6.30 0.96
C PRO A 124 -18.32 5.84 -0.11
N PRO A 125 -19.29 6.67 -0.53
CA PRO A 125 -20.14 6.33 -1.68
C PRO A 125 -19.36 6.08 -2.98
N SER A 126 -18.44 6.98 -3.34
CA SER A 126 -17.61 6.81 -4.55
C SER A 126 -16.63 5.65 -4.41
N PHE A 127 -16.12 5.39 -3.20
CA PHE A 127 -15.30 4.22 -2.92
C PHE A 127 -16.03 2.91 -3.24
N ALA A 128 -17.29 2.76 -2.81
CA ALA A 128 -18.04 1.53 -3.06
C ALA A 128 -18.21 1.24 -4.56
N ALA A 129 -18.48 2.27 -5.36
CA ALA A 129 -18.57 2.15 -6.82
C ALA A 129 -17.20 1.82 -7.45
N ALA A 130 -16.15 2.53 -7.06
CA ALA A 130 -14.79 2.30 -7.55
C ALA A 130 -14.24 0.93 -7.15
N LEU A 131 -14.57 0.43 -5.96
CA LEU A 131 -14.17 -0.90 -5.48
C LEU A 131 -14.77 -2.01 -6.35
N ALA A 132 -16.03 -1.87 -6.77
CA ALA A 132 -16.67 -2.83 -7.67
C ALA A 132 -15.95 -2.90 -9.03
N GLU A 133 -15.47 -1.78 -9.55
CA GLU A 133 -14.64 -1.76 -10.77
C GLU A 133 -13.24 -2.34 -10.53
N ALA A 134 -12.61 -2.04 -9.39
CA ALA A 134 -11.30 -2.55 -9.04
C ALA A 134 -11.28 -4.09 -8.91
N ARG A 135 -12.36 -4.70 -8.39
CA ARG A 135 -12.51 -6.17 -8.33
C ARG A 135 -12.51 -6.83 -9.71
N LYS A 136 -12.86 -6.10 -10.77
CA LYS A 136 -12.83 -6.59 -12.15
C LYS A 136 -11.44 -6.48 -12.79
N MET A 137 -10.57 -5.62 -12.25
CA MET A 137 -9.20 -5.46 -12.75
C MET A 137 -8.43 -6.77 -12.65
N LYS A 138 -7.60 -7.04 -13.66
CA LYS A 138 -6.74 -8.23 -13.75
C LYS A 138 -5.28 -7.81 -13.87
N GLY A 139 -4.39 -8.72 -13.52
CA GLY A 139 -2.95 -8.51 -13.56
C GLY A 139 -2.34 -8.35 -12.19
N GLU A 140 -1.11 -7.87 -12.19
CA GLU A 140 -0.26 -7.70 -11.03
C GLU A 140 0.30 -6.29 -11.06
N VAL A 141 0.61 -5.76 -9.88
CA VAL A 141 1.29 -4.48 -9.73
C VAL A 141 2.53 -4.64 -8.88
N ALA A 142 3.51 -3.77 -9.11
CA ALA A 142 4.71 -3.73 -8.30
C ALA A 142 4.38 -3.18 -6.90
N LEU A 143 4.42 -4.03 -5.88
CA LEU A 143 4.23 -3.66 -4.49
C LEU A 143 5.58 -3.30 -3.86
N MET A 144 5.71 -2.06 -3.38
CA MET A 144 6.91 -1.64 -2.68
C MET A 144 6.73 -1.80 -1.17
N THR A 145 7.27 -2.89 -0.62
CA THR A 145 7.38 -3.17 0.82
C THR A 145 8.71 -2.66 1.38
N SER A 146 8.79 -2.45 2.70
CA SER A 146 10.03 -1.98 3.34
C SER A 146 11.19 -2.94 3.10
N GLY A 147 12.30 -2.43 2.57
CA GLY A 147 13.55 -3.18 2.43
C GLY A 147 13.66 -4.05 1.18
N CYS A 148 12.68 -4.06 0.28
CA CYS A 148 12.81 -4.77 -1.00
C CYS A 148 13.69 -4.00 -2.02
N ALA A 149 14.33 -4.77 -2.90
CA ALA A 149 15.15 -4.29 -4.02
C ALA A 149 14.34 -3.35 -4.95
N PRO A 150 15.01 -2.44 -5.69
CA PRO A 150 14.34 -1.55 -6.64
C PRO A 150 13.51 -2.37 -7.64
N GLY A 151 12.18 -2.21 -7.59
CA GLY A 151 11.23 -2.91 -8.44
C GLY A 151 10.00 -3.45 -7.71
N GLY A 152 10.10 -3.74 -6.41
CA GLY A 152 9.00 -4.30 -5.61
C GLY A 152 8.58 -5.72 -6.01
N ASP A 153 7.73 -6.34 -5.19
CA ASP A 153 7.18 -7.66 -5.48
C ASP A 153 5.95 -7.53 -6.37
N MET A 154 5.89 -8.28 -7.46
CA MET A 154 4.68 -8.36 -8.28
C MET A 154 3.58 -9.02 -7.48
N THR A 155 2.53 -8.26 -7.21
CA THR A 155 1.42 -8.69 -6.36
C THR A 155 0.13 -8.69 -7.18
N PRO A 156 -0.65 -9.79 -7.16
CA PRO A 156 -1.95 -9.83 -7.82
C PRO A 156 -2.86 -8.69 -7.33
N ILE A 157 -3.49 -7.99 -8.27
CA ILE A 157 -4.42 -6.90 -7.94
C ILE A 157 -5.52 -7.39 -7.00
N ALA A 158 -6.00 -8.63 -7.18
CA ALA A 158 -7.00 -9.24 -6.32
C ALA A 158 -6.57 -9.30 -4.84
N ALA A 159 -5.30 -9.61 -4.55
CA ALA A 159 -4.77 -9.66 -3.19
C ALA A 159 -4.63 -8.27 -2.56
N ILE A 160 -4.43 -7.23 -3.37
CA ILE A 160 -4.39 -5.85 -2.87
C ILE A 160 -5.80 -5.30 -2.63
N VAL A 161 -6.76 -5.70 -3.47
CA VAL A 161 -8.12 -5.16 -3.45
C VAL A 161 -8.98 -5.81 -2.36
N ASP A 162 -8.99 -7.13 -2.26
CA ASP A 162 -9.95 -7.87 -1.44
C ASP A 162 -9.36 -9.21 -0.94
N ASP A 163 -8.45 -9.13 0.04
CA ASP A 163 -7.86 -10.30 0.68
C ASP A 163 -8.81 -10.80 1.79
N PRO A 164 -9.31 -12.04 1.74
CA PRO A 164 -10.22 -12.57 2.76
C PRO A 164 -9.62 -12.66 4.17
N GLN A 165 -8.29 -12.58 4.31
CA GLN A 165 -7.60 -12.57 5.60
C GLN A 165 -7.28 -11.15 6.10
N ALA A 166 -7.51 -10.11 5.29
CA ALA A 166 -7.15 -8.75 5.66
C ALA A 166 -8.02 -8.18 6.79
N ALA A 167 -7.42 -7.26 7.54
CA ALA A 167 -8.13 -6.47 8.53
C ALA A 167 -9.35 -5.78 7.92
N ARG A 168 -10.44 -5.73 8.68
CA ARG A 168 -11.71 -5.11 8.27
C ARG A 168 -12.02 -3.98 9.24
N LEU A 169 -11.68 -2.76 8.83
CA LEU A 169 -11.98 -1.55 9.58
C LEU A 169 -13.44 -1.17 9.37
N THR A 170 -14.09 -0.70 10.42
CA THR A 170 -15.53 -0.38 10.38
C THR A 170 -15.84 1.06 9.95
N GLY A 171 -14.82 1.87 9.69
CA GLY A 171 -14.98 3.27 9.30
C GLY A 171 -13.74 4.13 9.56
N PRO A 172 -13.85 5.46 9.38
CA PRO A 172 -12.71 6.38 9.50
C PRO A 172 -12.10 6.44 10.91
N ASP A 173 -12.92 6.23 11.95
CA ASP A 173 -12.49 6.27 13.36
C ASP A 173 -11.87 4.95 13.86
N ASP A 174 -11.94 3.88 13.05
CA ASP A 174 -11.32 2.61 13.35
C ASP A 174 -9.91 2.55 12.74
N ASP A 175 -8.97 1.97 13.48
CA ASP A 175 -7.57 1.89 13.08
C ASP A 175 -7.02 0.48 13.33
N LEU A 176 -5.81 0.22 12.81
CA LEU A 176 -5.19 -1.09 12.91
C LEU A 176 -4.87 -1.50 14.35
N ALA A 177 -4.59 -0.55 15.25
CA ALA A 177 -4.33 -0.85 16.65
C ALA A 177 -5.61 -1.29 17.37
N LYS A 178 -6.71 -0.57 17.14
CA LYS A 178 -8.04 -0.93 17.64
C LYS A 178 -8.51 -2.27 17.05
N TRP A 179 -8.27 -2.52 15.76
CA TRP A 179 -8.58 -3.80 15.13
C TRP A 179 -7.77 -4.94 15.76
N ALA A 180 -6.45 -4.76 15.93
CA ALA A 180 -5.59 -5.78 16.54
C ALA A 180 -5.98 -6.09 17.99
N ALA A 181 -6.36 -5.06 18.77
CA ALA A 181 -6.84 -5.25 20.14
C ALA A 181 -8.12 -6.12 20.21
N ARG A 182 -8.98 -6.06 19.19
CA ARG A 182 -10.19 -6.90 19.08
C ARG A 182 -9.90 -8.29 18.50
N ASN A 183 -8.77 -8.48 17.84
CA ASN A 183 -8.40 -9.72 17.13
C ASN A 183 -6.99 -10.20 17.51
N PRO A 184 -6.72 -10.50 18.80
CA PRO A 184 -5.35 -10.71 19.30
C PRO A 184 -4.64 -11.95 18.74
N SER A 185 -5.36 -12.88 18.13
CA SER A 185 -4.82 -14.10 17.51
C SER A 185 -4.79 -14.06 15.98
N ALA A 186 -5.30 -13.01 15.35
CA ALA A 186 -5.35 -12.90 13.90
C ALA A 186 -4.00 -12.42 13.35
N SER A 187 -3.60 -12.96 12.19
CA SER A 187 -2.50 -12.38 11.42
C SER A 187 -2.95 -11.05 10.80
N LEU A 188 -2.08 -10.05 10.81
CA LEU A 188 -2.38 -8.75 10.23
C LEU A 188 -2.07 -8.78 8.73
N ALA A 189 -3.12 -8.93 7.91
CA ALA A 189 -3.07 -8.71 6.47
C ALA A 189 -3.80 -7.41 6.09
N PHE A 190 -3.45 -6.83 4.94
CA PHE A 190 -3.99 -5.56 4.47
C PHE A 190 -4.56 -5.70 3.08
N ASP A 191 -5.71 -5.07 2.86
CA ASP A 191 -6.26 -4.82 1.55
C ASP A 191 -6.92 -3.43 1.50
N ILE A 192 -7.44 -3.08 0.33
CA ILE A 192 -8.15 -1.83 0.13
C ILE A 192 -9.61 -1.95 0.62
N ALA A 193 -10.30 -3.07 0.35
CA ALA A 193 -11.69 -3.27 0.72
C ALA A 193 -11.93 -3.15 2.24
N GLY A 194 -11.00 -3.65 3.05
CA GLY A 194 -11.06 -3.58 4.50
C GLY A 194 -10.44 -2.33 5.11
N GLY A 195 -9.91 -1.39 4.30
CA GLY A 195 -9.31 -0.14 4.77
C GLY A 195 -7.89 -0.29 5.33
N GLY A 196 -7.28 -1.47 5.25
CA GLY A 196 -5.93 -1.73 5.76
C GLY A 196 -4.88 -0.85 5.11
N TYR A 197 -4.88 -0.78 3.76
CA TYR A 197 -3.96 0.09 3.03
C TYR A 197 -4.24 1.59 3.27
N THR A 198 -5.51 1.97 3.40
CA THR A 198 -5.88 3.33 3.74
C THR A 198 -5.27 3.73 5.09
N ALA A 199 -5.43 2.91 6.12
CA ALA A 199 -4.93 3.21 7.48
C ALA A 199 -3.41 3.38 7.54
N VAL A 200 -2.63 2.61 6.78
CA VAL A 200 -1.15 2.79 6.75
C VAL A 200 -0.70 3.98 5.90
N MET A 201 -1.49 4.36 4.89
CA MET A 201 -1.16 5.47 3.99
C MET A 201 -1.58 6.83 4.53
N ARG A 202 -2.56 6.91 5.45
CA ARG A 202 -3.03 8.17 6.04
C ARG A 202 -1.89 9.06 6.53
N PRO A 203 -2.05 10.40 6.47
CA PRO A 203 -1.18 11.30 7.22
C PRO A 203 -1.31 10.98 8.71
N ARG A 204 -0.18 10.85 9.40
CA ARG A 204 -0.14 10.79 10.88
C ARG A 204 0.06 12.18 11.44
#